data_AF-A0A924A0S8-F1
#
_entry.id   AF-A0A924A0S8-F1
#
_cell.length_a   1.000
_cell.length_b   1.000
_cell.length_c   1.000
_cell.angle_alpha   90.00
_cell.angle_beta   90.00
_cell.angle_gamma   90.00
#
_symmetry.space_group_name_H-M   'P 1'
#
loop_
_entity.id
_entity.type
_entity.pdbx_description
1 polymer ?
#
loop_
_entity_poly.entity_id
_entity_poly.type
_entity_poly.pdbx_seq_one_letter_code
_entity_poly.pdbx_strand_id
1 'polypeptide(L)'
;MENDLRTAAITDDSSTVTPTRKRLTLIEREAQILAGAIAFFSEHGLDGQMRVLATEIGVTHALLYHYFPTKQALIERVYYELFEGRWKTEWEVLLDDEHIGVEEKFTRFYGDYATTVLTREFTRIFMFSGLSDHY
;
A
#
# COMPACT_ATOMS: atom_id res chain seq x y z
N MET A 1 -36.87 46.93 40.28
CA MET A 1 -36.89 46.81 38.82
C MET A 1 -35.50 47.11 38.32
N GLU A 2 -34.62 46.11 38.42
CA GLU A 2 -34.41 45.09 37.37
C GLU A 2 -33.60 45.74 36.23
N ASN A 3 -32.41 45.30 35.87
CA ASN A 3 -31.98 43.91 35.80
C ASN A 3 -30.45 43.83 35.86
N ASP A 4 -29.98 42.87 36.65
CA ASP A 4 -28.71 42.15 36.50
C ASP A 4 -28.43 41.81 35.03
N LEU A 5 -27.14 41.83 34.63
CA LEU A 5 -26.44 40.76 33.87
C LEU A 5 -25.03 41.27 33.55
N ARG A 6 -24.05 40.94 34.42
CA ARG A 6 -23.03 39.90 34.19
C ARG A 6 -22.18 40.08 32.92
N THR A 7 -21.01 40.69 33.14
CA THR A 7 -19.75 40.36 32.48
C THR A 7 -19.50 38.85 32.61
N ALA A 8 -19.66 38.10 31.53
CA ALA A 8 -19.18 36.73 31.42
C ALA A 8 -17.99 36.71 30.47
N ALA A 9 -16.81 36.44 31.04
CA ALA A 9 -15.61 36.11 30.29
C ALA A 9 -15.90 34.85 29.45
N ILE A 10 -15.76 34.98 28.14
CA ILE A 10 -15.76 33.85 27.22
C ILE A 10 -14.36 33.24 27.32
N THR A 11 -14.20 32.27 28.20
CA THR A 11 -13.11 31.29 28.10
C THR A 11 -13.46 30.35 26.95
N ASP A 12 -12.79 30.55 25.83
CA ASP A 12 -12.72 29.62 24.70
C ASP A 12 -11.89 28.39 25.15
N ASP A 13 -12.56 27.44 25.79
CA ASP A 13 -12.02 26.09 25.99
C ASP A 13 -12.21 25.32 24.67
N SER A 14 -11.35 25.62 23.70
CA SER A 14 -11.19 24.76 22.53
C SER A 14 -10.38 23.53 22.95
N SER A 15 -11.05 22.61 23.63
CA SER A 15 -10.52 21.30 23.97
C SER A 15 -10.21 20.55 22.67
N THR A 16 -8.95 20.59 22.23
CA THR A 16 -8.45 19.80 21.10
C THR A 16 -8.57 18.33 21.46
N VAL A 17 -9.61 17.67 20.98
CA VAL A 17 -9.74 16.21 21.05
C VAL A 17 -8.66 15.62 20.13
N THR A 18 -7.50 15.30 20.71
CA THR A 18 -6.46 14.54 20.03
C THR A 18 -7.07 13.18 19.64
N PRO A 19 -7.14 12.83 18.34
CA PRO A 19 -7.74 11.57 17.92
C PRO A 19 -6.98 10.42 18.56
N THR A 20 -7.67 9.61 19.35
CA THR A 20 -7.12 8.44 20.02
C THR A 20 -6.61 7.49 18.95
N ARG A 21 -5.29 7.39 18.81
CA ARG A 21 -4.63 6.60 17.76
C ARG A 21 -5.04 5.13 17.95
N LYS A 22 -5.95 4.65 17.09
CA LYS A 22 -6.47 3.28 17.14
C LYS A 22 -5.29 2.30 17.07
N ARG A 23 -5.20 1.38 18.03
CA ARG A 23 -4.14 0.36 18.06
C ARG A 23 -4.40 -0.64 16.93
N LEU A 24 -3.59 -0.58 15.87
CA LEU A 24 -3.63 -1.59 14.81
C LEU A 24 -3.18 -2.94 15.37
N THR A 25 -3.81 -4.00 14.86
CA THR A 25 -3.33 -5.38 15.00
C THR A 25 -2.00 -5.56 14.25
N LEU A 26 -1.33 -6.68 14.51
CA LEU A 26 -0.07 -7.02 13.86
C LEU A 26 -0.23 -7.11 12.34
N ILE A 27 -1.32 -7.74 11.86
CA ILE A 27 -1.63 -7.90 10.44
C ILE A 27 -1.94 -6.54 9.79
N GLU A 28 -2.78 -5.72 10.41
CA GLU A 28 -3.08 -4.37 9.89
C GLU A 28 -1.84 -3.48 9.83
N ARG A 29 -0.91 -3.65 10.78
CA ARG A 29 0.34 -2.90 10.78
C ARG A 29 1.28 -3.35 9.68
N GLU A 30 1.43 -4.65 9.48
CA GLU A 30 2.22 -5.20 8.38
C GLU A 30 1.69 -4.71 7.03
N ALA A 31 0.36 -4.80 6.83
CA ALA A 31 -0.29 -4.33 5.60
C ALA A 31 -0.09 -2.82 5.38
N GLN A 32 -0.15 -2.00 6.44
CA GLN A 32 0.14 -0.57 6.35
C GLN A 32 1.59 -0.31 5.88
N ILE A 33 2.56 -1.02 6.47
CA ILE A 33 3.97 -0.87 6.11
C ILE A 33 4.19 -1.31 4.66
N LEU A 34 3.58 -2.42 4.26
CA LEU A 34 3.68 -2.93 2.90
C LEU A 34 3.09 -1.95 1.87
N ALA A 35 1.88 -1.43 2.12
CA ALA A 35 1.25 -0.46 1.23
C ALA A 35 2.10 0.81 1.07
N GLY A 36 2.66 1.30 2.18
CA GLY A 36 3.58 2.44 2.15
C GLY A 36 4.89 2.14 1.40
N ALA A 37 5.42 0.94 1.53
CA ALA A 37 6.62 0.51 0.79
C ALA A 37 6.37 0.40 -0.72
N ILE A 38 5.21 -0.12 -1.13
CA ILE A 38 4.79 -0.16 -2.54
C ILE A 38 4.75 1.26 -3.12
N ALA A 39 4.10 2.19 -2.41
CA ALA A 39 4.05 3.59 -2.83
C ALA A 39 5.46 4.18 -2.95
N PHE A 40 6.26 4.06 -1.89
CA PHE A 40 7.63 4.59 -1.82
C PHE A 40 8.52 4.05 -2.96
N PHE A 41 8.59 2.73 -3.14
CA PHE A 41 9.43 2.13 -4.18
C PHE A 41 8.91 2.42 -5.58
N SER A 42 7.60 2.56 -5.76
CA SER A 42 7.07 3.01 -7.05
C SER A 42 7.52 4.44 -7.37
N GLU A 43 7.73 5.31 -6.39
CA GLU A 43 8.11 6.70 -6.64
C GLU A 43 9.61 6.90 -6.74
N HIS A 44 10.38 6.25 -5.88
CA HIS A 44 11.81 6.47 -5.69
C HIS A 44 12.70 5.37 -6.27
N GLY A 45 12.12 4.26 -6.73
CA GLY A 45 12.86 3.08 -7.16
C GLY A 45 13.31 2.21 -5.98
N LEU A 46 13.80 1.01 -6.30
CA LEU A 46 14.14 -0.01 -5.32
C LEU A 46 15.40 0.32 -4.51
N ASP A 47 16.25 1.25 -4.98
CA ASP A 47 17.47 1.68 -4.27
C ASP A 47 17.20 2.64 -3.09
N GLY A 48 15.95 3.06 -2.89
CA GLY A 48 15.56 3.96 -1.81
C GLY A 48 16.01 3.50 -0.41
N GLN A 49 16.31 4.47 0.45
CA GLN A 49 16.84 4.22 1.80
C GLN A 49 15.72 3.85 2.78
N MET A 50 15.88 2.74 3.51
CA MET A 50 14.90 2.24 4.49
C MET A 50 14.53 3.25 5.59
N ARG A 51 15.46 4.13 5.96
CA ARG A 51 15.20 5.17 6.97
C ARG A 51 14.25 6.27 6.43
N VAL A 52 14.39 6.61 5.15
CA VAL A 52 13.49 7.57 4.48
C VAL A 52 12.11 6.95 4.34
N LEU A 53 12.04 5.70 3.85
CA LEU A 53 10.80 4.91 3.78
C LEU A 53 10.07 4.89 5.13
N ALA A 54 10.75 4.53 6.22
CA ALA A 54 10.12 4.48 7.55
C ALA A 54 9.50 5.84 7.96
N THR A 55 10.21 6.93 7.65
CA THR A 55 9.77 8.30 7.95
C THR A 55 8.51 8.65 7.15
N GLU A 56 8.47 8.33 5.87
CA GLU A 56 7.32 8.62 5.00
C GLU A 56 6.08 7.80 5.37
N ILE A 57 6.26 6.53 5.75
CA ILE A 57 5.17 5.67 6.26
C ILE A 57 4.68 6.13 7.65
N GLY A 58 5.50 6.90 8.38
CA GLY A 58 5.21 7.34 9.74
C GLY A 58 5.40 6.25 10.79
N VAL A 59 6.38 5.36 10.58
CA VAL A 59 6.78 4.28 11.52
C VAL A 59 8.24 4.45 11.95
N THR A 60 8.61 3.85 13.08
CA THR A 60 10.03 3.87 13.49
C THR A 60 10.85 2.92 12.63
N HIS A 61 12.14 3.22 12.46
CA HIS A 61 13.06 2.35 11.73
C HIS A 61 13.18 0.96 12.37
N ALA A 62 13.13 0.89 13.70
CA ALA A 62 13.10 -0.37 14.44
C ALA A 62 11.81 -1.18 14.21
N LEU A 63 10.65 -0.52 14.13
CA LEU A 63 9.38 -1.20 13.83
C LEU A 63 9.38 -1.74 12.40
N LEU A 64 9.88 -0.97 11.43
CA LEU A 64 10.03 -1.44 10.06
C LEU A 64 10.85 -2.74 10.00
N TYR A 65 12.02 -2.77 10.63
CA TYR A 65 12.87 -3.96 10.66
C TYR A 65 12.32 -5.12 11.50
N HIS A 66 11.40 -4.85 12.44
CA HIS A 66 10.70 -5.91 13.16
C HIS A 66 9.80 -6.74 12.22
N TYR A 67 9.10 -6.08 11.28
CA TYR A 67 8.27 -6.78 10.28
C TYR A 67 9.08 -7.26 9.08
N PHE A 68 10.05 -6.46 8.63
CA PHE A 68 10.86 -6.75 7.44
C PHE A 68 12.34 -6.67 7.80
N PRO A 69 12.95 -7.79 8.24
CA PRO A 69 14.31 -7.81 8.81
C PRO A 69 15.41 -7.28 7.89
N THR A 70 15.18 -7.32 6.57
CA THR A 70 16.09 -6.77 5.57
C THR A 70 15.31 -5.98 4.52
N LYS A 71 16.00 -5.08 3.81
CA LYS A 71 15.43 -4.40 2.65
C LYS A 71 14.97 -5.40 1.59
N GLN A 72 15.76 -6.46 1.38
CA GLN A 72 15.44 -7.53 0.44
C GLN A 72 14.13 -8.24 0.81
N ALA A 73 13.91 -8.58 2.08
CA ALA A 73 12.66 -9.20 2.53
C ALA A 73 11.44 -8.31 2.28
N LEU A 74 11.59 -6.99 2.43
CA LEU A 74 10.52 -6.04 2.08
C LEU A 74 10.27 -6.01 0.57
N ILE A 75 11.33 -5.98 -0.25
CA ILE A 75 11.22 -6.00 -1.72
C ILE A 75 10.55 -7.30 -2.19
N GLU A 76 10.94 -8.45 -1.66
CA GLU A 76 10.32 -9.74 -1.96
C GLU A 76 8.83 -9.75 -1.61
N ARG A 77 8.46 -9.22 -0.43
CA ARG A 77 7.05 -9.11 -0.05
C ARG A 77 6.25 -8.16 -0.96
N VAL A 78 6.87 -7.06 -1.41
CA VAL A 78 6.30 -6.13 -2.40
C VAL A 78 6.08 -6.83 -3.73
N TYR A 79 7.04 -7.62 -4.20
CA TYR A 79 6.87 -8.40 -5.42
C TYR A 79 5.75 -9.42 -5.28
N TYR A 80 5.71 -10.17 -4.18
CA TYR A 80 4.61 -11.09 -3.93
C TYR A 80 3.25 -10.38 -4.01
N GLU A 81 3.10 -9.21 -3.39
CA GLU A 81 1.85 -8.45 -3.42
C GLU A 81 1.43 -8.01 -4.83
N LEU A 82 2.40 -7.60 -5.65
CA LEU A 82 2.14 -6.99 -6.97
C LEU A 82 2.02 -8.00 -8.10
N PHE A 83 2.81 -9.08 -8.06
CA PHE A 83 2.88 -10.08 -9.12
C PHE A 83 1.99 -11.30 -8.83
N GLU A 84 2.04 -11.83 -7.61
CA GLU A 84 1.31 -13.05 -7.24
C GLU A 84 -0.03 -12.75 -6.58
N GLY A 85 -0.08 -11.76 -5.67
CA GLY A 85 -1.27 -11.43 -4.89
C GLY A 85 -2.45 -10.89 -5.69
N ARG A 86 -2.24 -10.53 -6.97
CA ARG A 86 -3.28 -10.04 -7.89
C ARG A 86 -3.75 -11.09 -8.88
N TRP A 87 -3.19 -12.29 -8.85
CA TRP A 87 -3.65 -13.38 -9.68
C TRP A 87 -5.06 -13.82 -9.26
N LYS A 88 -5.97 -13.85 -10.22
CA LYS A 88 -7.37 -14.27 -10.01
C LYS A 88 -7.53 -15.72 -10.42
N THR A 89 -8.00 -16.58 -9.52
CA THR A 89 -8.29 -17.99 -9.84
C THR A 89 -9.36 -18.10 -10.94
N GLU A 90 -10.22 -17.11 -11.09
CA GLU A 90 -11.19 -17.01 -12.19
C GLU A 90 -10.53 -16.96 -13.57
N TRP A 91 -9.29 -16.47 -13.66
CA TRP A 91 -8.53 -16.52 -14.91
C TRP A 91 -8.12 -17.93 -15.28
N GLU A 92 -7.75 -18.76 -14.31
CA GLU A 92 -7.44 -20.19 -14.57
C GLU A 92 -8.68 -20.89 -15.11
N VAL A 93 -9.82 -20.71 -14.45
CA VAL A 93 -11.11 -21.28 -14.88
C VAL A 93 -11.47 -20.82 -16.30
N LEU A 94 -11.31 -19.54 -16.61
CA LEU A 94 -11.56 -18.98 -17.95
C LEU A 94 -10.63 -19.60 -19.01
N LEU A 95 -9.34 -19.75 -18.69
CA LEU A 95 -8.34 -20.24 -19.62
C LEU A 95 -8.47 -21.75 -19.86
N ASP A 96 -8.94 -22.51 -18.88
CA ASP A 96 -9.15 -23.96 -18.96
C ASP A 96 -10.49 -24.37 -19.59
N ASP A 97 -11.47 -23.45 -19.69
CA ASP A 97 -12.81 -23.76 -20.22
C ASP A 97 -12.78 -24.18 -21.71
N GLU A 98 -12.94 -25.48 -21.99
CA GLU A 98 -12.89 -26.03 -23.35
C GLU A 98 -14.02 -25.55 -24.29
N HIS A 99 -15.05 -24.91 -23.75
CA HIS A 99 -16.20 -24.42 -24.51
C HIS A 99 -16.01 -23.00 -25.04
N ILE A 100 -14.98 -22.27 -24.59
CA ILE A 100 -14.68 -20.90 -25.03
C ILE A 100 -13.56 -20.94 -26.09
N GLY A 101 -13.79 -20.26 -27.21
CA GLY A 101 -12.78 -20.12 -28.27
C GLY A 101 -11.52 -19.38 -27.77
N VAL A 102 -10.35 -19.78 -28.28
CA VAL A 102 -9.04 -19.27 -27.83
C VAL A 102 -8.94 -17.74 -27.92
N GLU A 103 -9.43 -17.14 -29.00
CA GLU A 103 -9.43 -15.67 -29.16
C GLU A 103 -10.25 -14.97 -28.06
N GLU A 104 -11.42 -15.51 -27.73
CA GLU A 104 -12.29 -14.94 -26.71
C GLU A 104 -11.67 -15.09 -25.31
N LYS A 105 -11.02 -16.23 -25.03
CA LYS A 105 -10.28 -16.45 -23.78
C LYS A 105 -9.22 -15.37 -23.57
N PHE A 106 -8.36 -15.15 -24.57
CA PHE A 106 -7.29 -14.17 -24.46
C PHE A 106 -7.82 -12.75 -24.42
N THR A 107 -8.84 -12.41 -25.21
CA THR A 107 -9.47 -11.08 -25.16
C THR A 107 -10.00 -10.77 -23.76
N ARG A 108 -10.73 -11.70 -23.15
CA ARG A 108 -11.27 -11.54 -21.80
C ARG A 108 -10.18 -11.50 -20.74
N PHE A 109 -9.24 -12.44 -20.81
CA PHE A 109 -8.12 -12.53 -19.87
C PHE A 109 -7.29 -11.25 -19.90
N TYR A 110 -6.80 -10.83 -21.06
CA TYR A 110 -5.96 -9.64 -21.16
C TYR A 110 -6.73 -8.34 -20.86
N GLY A 111 -8.02 -8.28 -21.18
CA GLY A 111 -8.88 -7.15 -20.80
C GLY A 111 -8.96 -6.96 -19.28
N ASP A 112 -9.24 -8.03 -18.54
CA ASP A 112 -9.31 -7.98 -17.08
C ASP A 112 -7.93 -7.89 -16.42
N TYR A 113 -6.93 -8.62 -16.94
CA TYR A 113 -5.55 -8.57 -16.49
C TYR A 113 -4.98 -7.16 -16.58
N ALA A 114 -5.17 -6.47 -17.71
CA ALA A 114 -4.64 -5.13 -17.91
C ALA A 114 -5.20 -4.14 -16.88
N THR A 115 -6.49 -4.25 -16.54
CA THR A 115 -7.12 -3.36 -15.54
C THR A 115 -6.82 -3.75 -14.10
N THR A 116 -6.51 -5.03 -13.85
CA THR A 116 -6.21 -5.56 -12.50
C THR A 116 -4.74 -5.42 -12.13
N VAL A 117 -3.83 -5.74 -13.04
CA VAL A 117 -2.40 -5.90 -12.75
C VAL A 117 -1.60 -4.66 -13.12
N LEU A 118 -1.86 -4.03 -14.27
CA LEU A 118 -1.06 -2.92 -14.81
C LEU A 118 -1.37 -1.57 -14.15
N THR A 119 -1.36 -1.53 -12.81
CA THR A 119 -1.48 -0.29 -12.05
C THR A 119 -0.20 0.54 -12.15
N ARG A 120 -0.28 1.83 -11.81
CA ARG A 120 0.87 2.74 -11.80
C ARG A 120 2.04 2.18 -11.00
N GLU A 121 1.77 1.62 -9.82
CA GLU A 121 2.75 1.08 -8.90
C GLU A 121 3.43 -0.14 -9.52
N PHE A 122 2.64 -1.08 -10.06
CA PHE A 122 3.15 -2.25 -10.75
C PHE A 122 4.07 -1.86 -11.90
N THR A 123 3.59 -0.99 -12.81
CA THR A 123 4.37 -0.59 -13.99
C THR A 123 5.68 0.08 -13.59
N ARG A 124 5.67 0.98 -12.60
CA ARG A 124 6.88 1.68 -12.18
C ARG A 124 7.86 0.74 -11.48
N ILE A 125 7.38 -0.11 -10.59
CA ILE A 125 8.23 -1.11 -9.91
C ILE A 125 8.81 -2.09 -10.93
N PHE A 126 8.00 -2.62 -11.84
CA PHE A 126 8.45 -3.49 -12.93
C PHE A 126 9.54 -2.82 -13.79
N MET A 127 9.34 -1.55 -14.16
CA MET A 127 10.35 -0.79 -14.92
C MET A 127 11.64 -0.58 -14.13
N PHE A 128 11.56 -0.27 -12.83
CA PHE A 128 12.76 -0.17 -12.00
C PHE A 128 13.49 -1.51 -11.89
N SER A 129 12.77 -2.60 -11.66
CA SER A 129 13.33 -3.95 -11.60
C SER A 129 14.04 -4.34 -12.91
N GLY A 130 13.45 -4.02 -14.07
CA GLY A 130 14.02 -4.36 -15.38
C GLY A 130 15.18 -3.47 -15.83
N LEU A 131 15.36 -2.28 -15.22
CA LEU A 131 16.43 -1.33 -15.55
C LEU A 131 17.59 -1.36 -14.55
N SER A 132 17.44 -2.06 -13.42
CA SER A 132 18.49 -2.25 -12.43
C SER A 132 19.29 -3.52 -12.76
N ASP A 133 20.62 -3.41 -12.87
CA ASP A 133 21.52 -4.55 -13.14
C ASP A 133 21.62 -5.57 -11.97
N HIS A 134 20.93 -5.32 -10.85
CA HIS A 134 21.15 -6.03 -9.59
C HIS A 134 19.88 -6.17 -8.75
N TYR A 135 18.99 -7.13 -9.07
CA TYR A 135 18.08 -7.78 -8.10
C TYR A 135 17.62 -9.14 -8.64
#